data_AF-A0A9D8FGC2-F1
#
_entry.id   AF-A0A9D8FGC2-F1
#
_cell.length_a   1.000
_cell.length_b   1.000
_cell.length_c   1.000
_cell.angle_alpha   90.00
_cell.angle_beta   90.00
_cell.angle_gamma   90.00
#
_symmetry.space_group_name_H-M   'P 1'
#
loop_
_entity.id
_entity.type
_entity.pdbx_description
1 polymer ?
#
loop_
_entity_poly.entity_id
_entity_poly.type
_entity_poly.pdbx_seq_one_letter_code
_entity_poly.pdbx_strand_id
1 'polypeptide(L)'
;MDNTVTVSAEFFFKGVKLTPSLVLDCDLYLTREAKLPPLYPLLARANNMDLYSYEYEILQAEQLHFSQAQGLIAKFVHEEVLDEQGFVEAWILQKVDEHLQEIATNHLQIENIKTHPELYQAMYSAFQYGLKQRK
;
A
#
# COMPACT_ATOMS: atom_id res chain seq x y z
N MET A 1 -6.38 -1.61 -11.47
CA MET A 1 -6.44 -2.80 -10.61
C MET A 1 -6.36 -2.25 -9.22
N ASP A 2 -7.43 -2.43 -8.44
CA ASP A 2 -7.57 -1.74 -7.16
C ASP A 2 -6.86 -2.59 -6.11
N ASN A 3 -5.85 -2.02 -5.48
CA ASN A 3 -5.08 -2.67 -4.43
C ASN A 3 -5.80 -2.48 -3.10
N THR A 4 -6.65 -3.44 -2.73
CA THR A 4 -7.45 -3.38 -1.50
C THR A 4 -7.05 -4.45 -0.50
N VAL A 5 -7.09 -4.14 0.79
CA VAL A 5 -6.88 -5.12 1.88
C VAL A 5 -7.81 -4.84 3.05
N THR A 6 -8.32 -5.89 3.69
CA THR A 6 -9.10 -5.77 4.92
C THR A 6 -8.17 -5.83 6.12
N VAL A 7 -8.20 -4.79 6.95
CA VAL A 7 -7.46 -4.70 8.21
C VAL A 7 -8.44 -4.91 9.36
N SER A 8 -8.11 -5.80 10.30
CA SER A 8 -8.93 -6.08 11.47
C SER A 8 -8.09 -6.30 12.72
N ALA A 9 -8.69 -6.14 13.88
CA ALA A 9 -8.10 -6.52 15.16
C ALA A 9 -9.12 -7.30 15.99
N GLU A 10 -8.67 -8.12 16.93
CA GLU A 10 -9.53 -8.84 17.86
C GLU A 10 -9.06 -8.59 19.29
N PHE A 11 -9.94 -8.09 20.16
CA PHE A 11 -9.59 -7.83 21.56
C PHE A 11 -10.80 -7.82 22.48
N PHE A 12 -10.56 -7.82 23.79
CA PHE A 12 -11.62 -7.78 24.80
C PHE A 12 -11.62 -6.44 25.54
N PHE A 13 -12.77 -5.77 25.55
CA PHE A 13 -12.98 -4.53 26.29
C PHE A 13 -14.16 -4.69 27.24
N LYS A 14 -13.93 -4.50 28.54
CA LYS A 14 -14.97 -4.62 29.58
C LYS A 14 -15.75 -5.96 29.53
N GLY A 15 -15.07 -7.05 29.19
CA GLY A 15 -15.69 -8.39 29.07
C GLY A 15 -16.47 -8.62 27.77
N VAL A 16 -16.43 -7.69 26.82
CA VAL A 16 -17.02 -7.83 25.49
C VAL A 16 -15.91 -8.04 24.47
N LYS A 17 -16.05 -9.06 23.61
CA LYS A 17 -15.16 -9.28 22.46
C LYS A 17 -15.50 -8.28 21.37
N LEU A 18 -14.50 -7.52 20.92
CA LEU A 18 -14.59 -6.56 19.84
C LEU A 18 -13.74 -7.04 18.65
N THR A 19 -14.25 -6.82 17.45
CA THR A 19 -13.62 -7.20 16.18
C THR A 19 -13.72 -6.08 15.15
N PRO A 20 -13.10 -4.91 15.39
CA PRO A 20 -13.13 -3.83 14.42
C PRO A 20 -12.49 -4.27 13.10
N SER A 21 -13.06 -3.80 11.99
CA SER A 21 -12.55 -4.07 10.65
C SER A 21 -12.67 -2.84 9.75
N LEU A 22 -11.80 -2.76 8.74
CA LEU A 22 -11.79 -1.71 7.72
C LEU A 22 -11.25 -2.28 6.41
N VAL A 23 -11.91 -1.95 5.30
CA VAL A 23 -11.34 -2.17 3.96
C VAL A 23 -10.51 -0.94 3.59
N LEU A 24 -9.21 -1.15 3.36
CA LEU A 24 -8.26 -0.13 2.96
C LEU A 24 -8.04 -0.20 1.44
N ASP A 25 -8.27 0.92 0.76
CA ASP A 25 -7.83 1.13 -0.63
C ASP A 25 -6.43 1.74 -0.62
N CYS A 26 -5.42 0.93 -0.89
CA CYS A 26 -4.03 1.33 -0.84
C CYS A 26 -3.64 2.28 -1.98
N ASP A 27 -4.26 2.18 -3.15
CA ASP A 27 -3.93 3.02 -4.30
C ASP A 27 -4.19 4.50 -4.00
N LEU A 28 -5.28 4.78 -3.30
CA LEU A 28 -5.68 6.14 -2.92
C LEU A 28 -4.63 6.81 -2.01
N TYR A 29 -4.06 6.07 -1.06
CA TYR A 29 -3.07 6.62 -0.12
C TYR A 29 -1.67 6.70 -0.73
N LEU A 30 -1.26 5.68 -1.48
CA LEU A 30 0.06 5.64 -2.11
C LEU A 30 0.22 6.71 -3.19
N THR A 31 -0.86 7.06 -3.89
CA THR A 31 -0.85 8.16 -4.86
C THR A 31 -0.56 9.52 -4.22
N ARG A 32 -0.91 9.72 -2.94
CA ARG A 32 -0.74 11.02 -2.25
C ARG A 32 0.60 11.14 -1.55
N GLU A 33 0.98 10.13 -0.77
CA GLU A 33 2.12 10.22 0.15
C GLU A 33 3.18 9.13 -0.06
N ALA A 34 3.01 8.26 -1.07
CA ALA A 34 3.88 7.11 -1.34
C ALA A 34 4.13 6.23 -0.10
N LYS A 35 3.19 6.25 0.85
CA LYS A 35 3.23 5.52 2.11
C LYS A 35 1.82 5.09 2.50
N LEU A 36 1.73 4.00 3.25
CA LEU A 36 0.47 3.60 3.86
C LEU A 36 0.12 4.55 5.02
N PRO A 37 -1.18 4.83 5.23
CA PRO A 37 -1.63 5.68 6.31
C PRO A 37 -1.49 4.96 7.67
N PRO A 38 -1.47 5.69 8.79
CA PRO A 38 -1.48 5.05 10.10
C PRO A 38 -2.78 4.25 10.29
N LEU A 39 -2.64 2.92 10.42
CA LEU A 39 -3.77 1.98 10.37
C LEU A 39 -4.64 2.02 11.63
N TYR A 40 -4.05 2.12 12.82
CA TYR A 40 -4.81 2.15 14.09
C TYR A 40 -5.81 3.32 14.16
N PRO A 41 -5.41 4.59 13.90
CA PRO A 41 -6.37 5.70 13.89
C PRO A 41 -7.47 5.53 12.84
N LEU A 42 -7.15 4.96 11.68
CA LEU A 42 -8.15 4.71 10.63
C LEU A 42 -9.15 3.64 11.04
N LEU A 43 -8.67 2.53 11.59
CA LEU A 43 -9.50 1.43 12.07
C LEU A 43 -10.41 1.89 13.22
N ALA A 44 -9.88 2.68 14.16
CA ALA A 44 -10.64 3.26 15.25
C ALA A 44 -11.76 4.17 14.75
N ARG A 45 -11.44 5.12 13.85
CA ARG A 45 -12.44 6.03 13.26
C ARG A 45 -13.52 5.29 12.47
N ALA A 46 -13.14 4.26 11.72
CA ALA A 46 -14.09 3.45 10.94
C ALA A 46 -15.07 2.67 11.84
N ASN A 47 -14.66 2.36 13.08
CA ASN A 47 -15.45 1.60 14.04
C ASN A 47 -16.01 2.47 15.18
N ASN A 48 -16.08 3.80 15.00
CA ASN A 48 -16.60 4.77 15.97
C ASN A 48 -15.89 4.76 17.34
N MET A 49 -14.62 4.38 17.38
CA MET A 49 -13.79 4.43 18.58
C MET A 49 -13.16 5.81 18.73
N ASP A 50 -13.23 6.37 19.93
CA ASP A 50 -12.56 7.63 20.26
C ASP A 50 -11.04 7.40 20.40
N LEU A 51 -10.25 8.25 19.73
CA LEU A 51 -8.78 8.20 19.73
C LEU A 51 -8.14 8.54 21.08
N TYR A 52 -8.93 9.00 22.06
CA TYR A 52 -8.50 9.27 23.43
C TYR A 52 -9.12 8.31 24.45
N SER A 53 -9.72 7.21 23.98
CA SER A 53 -10.35 6.22 24.85
C SER A 53 -9.39 5.09 25.25
N TYR A 54 -9.64 4.49 26.41
CA TYR A 54 -8.97 3.27 26.84
C TYR A 54 -9.19 2.10 25.87
N GLU A 55 -10.31 2.09 25.15
CA GLU A 55 -10.60 1.11 24.10
C GLU A 55 -9.60 1.23 22.94
N TYR A 56 -9.27 2.46 22.54
CA TYR A 56 -8.26 2.71 21.52
C TYR A 56 -6.84 2.37 22.00
N GLU A 57 -6.52 2.61 23.27
CA GLU A 57 -5.24 2.18 23.84
C GLU A 57 -5.08 0.65 23.80
N ILE A 58 -6.15 -0.09 24.09
CA ILE A 58 -6.15 -1.56 23.97
C ILE A 58 -5.98 -1.95 22.50
N LEU A 59 -6.73 -1.33 21.57
CA LEU A 59 -6.56 -1.60 20.14
C LEU A 59 -5.11 -1.39 19.65
N GLN A 60 -4.42 -0.34 20.14
CA GLN A 60 -3.02 -0.08 19.79
C GLN A 60 -2.03 -1.12 20.31
N ALA A 61 -2.39 -1.84 21.38
CA ALA A 61 -1.56 -2.90 21.95
C ALA A 61 -1.74 -4.24 21.21
N GLU A 62 -2.74 -4.35 20.36
CA GLU A 62 -3.14 -5.58 19.69
C GLU A 62 -2.56 -5.66 18.28
N GLN A 63 -2.36 -6.88 17.79
CA GLN A 63 -1.85 -7.10 16.44
C GLN A 63 -2.96 -6.86 15.41
N LEU A 64 -2.60 -6.16 14.33
CA LEU A 64 -3.48 -6.04 13.16
C LEU A 64 -3.37 -7.29 12.28
N HIS A 65 -4.52 -7.78 11.86
CA HIS A 65 -4.67 -8.90 10.95
C HIS A 65 -5.09 -8.38 9.57
N PHE A 66 -4.39 -8.84 8.54
CA PHE A 66 -4.64 -8.47 7.14
C PHE A 66 -5.27 -9.65 6.41
N SER A 67 -6.45 -9.43 5.83
CA SER A 67 -7.21 -10.45 5.11
C SER A 67 -7.82 -9.88 3.82
N GLN A 68 -8.38 -10.77 2.99
CA GLN A 68 -9.10 -10.40 1.76
C GLN A 68 -8.32 -9.45 0.84
N ALA A 69 -7.00 -9.60 0.79
CA ALA A 69 -6.13 -8.78 -0.05
C ALA A 69 -6.41 -9.04 -1.54
N GLN A 70 -6.48 -7.98 -2.35
CA GLN A 70 -6.74 -8.03 -3.79
C GLN A 70 -5.71 -7.19 -4.55
N GLY A 71 -5.32 -7.64 -5.74
CA GLY A 71 -4.33 -6.94 -6.56
C GLY A 71 -2.89 -7.27 -6.16
N LEU A 72 -2.00 -6.28 -6.28
CA LEU A 72 -0.58 -6.42 -5.99
C LEU A 72 -0.32 -6.70 -4.51
N ILE A 73 -1.07 -6.05 -3.61
CA ILE A 73 -0.90 -6.18 -2.15
C ILE A 73 -1.11 -7.62 -1.65
N ALA A 74 -1.91 -8.43 -2.35
CA ALA A 74 -2.12 -9.84 -2.01
C ALA A 74 -0.83 -10.68 -2.01
N LYS A 75 0.18 -10.26 -2.77
CA LYS A 75 1.49 -10.93 -2.80
C LYS A 75 2.38 -10.58 -1.61
N PHE A 76 2.03 -9.54 -0.86
CA PHE A 76 2.77 -9.01 0.28
C PHE A 76 2.08 -9.28 1.62
N VAL A 77 0.94 -9.98 1.60
CA VAL A 77 0.28 -10.46 2.81
C VAL A 77 0.67 -11.92 3.03
N HIS A 78 1.35 -12.18 4.14
CA HIS A 78 1.81 -13.51 4.54
C HIS A 78 1.39 -13.77 5.98
N GLU A 79 0.69 -14.88 6.22
CA GLU A 79 0.23 -15.27 7.57
C GLU A 79 -0.52 -14.13 8.29
N GLU A 80 -1.40 -13.43 7.57
CA GLU A 80 -2.16 -12.26 8.06
C GLU A 80 -1.31 -11.05 8.45
N VAL A 81 -0.03 -11.02 8.09
CA VAL A 81 0.88 -9.89 8.27
C VAL A 81 1.20 -9.26 6.92
N LEU A 82 1.16 -7.93 6.85
CA LEU A 82 1.49 -7.17 5.65
C LEU A 82 2.98 -6.77 5.66
N ASP A 83 3.72 -7.14 4.62
CA ASP A 83 5.00 -6.53 4.28
C ASP A 83 4.76 -5.17 3.61
N GLU A 84 4.56 -4.14 4.44
CA GLU A 84 4.27 -2.78 3.99
C GLU A 84 5.37 -2.23 3.09
N GLN A 85 6.64 -2.47 3.45
CA GLN A 85 7.76 -1.93 2.71
C GLN A 85 7.88 -2.59 1.34
N GLY A 86 7.82 -3.91 1.27
CA GLY A 86 7.86 -4.65 0.02
C GLY A 86 6.71 -4.27 -0.91
N PHE A 87 5.51 -4.08 -0.36
CA PHE A 87 4.35 -3.64 -1.13
C PHE A 87 4.53 -2.23 -1.71
N VAL A 88 4.96 -1.25 -0.89
CA VAL A 88 5.19 0.13 -1.35
C VAL A 88 6.23 0.16 -2.46
N GLU A 89 7.34 -0.56 -2.29
CA GLU A 89 8.40 -0.64 -3.29
C GLU A 89 7.87 -1.24 -4.61
N ALA A 90 7.15 -2.35 -4.55
CA ALA A 90 6.57 -2.98 -5.73
C ALA A 90 5.51 -2.11 -6.41
N TRP A 91 4.71 -1.37 -5.65
CA TRP A 91 3.72 -0.45 -6.19
C TRP A 91 4.38 0.71 -6.94
N ILE A 92 5.43 1.30 -6.37
CA ILE A 92 6.22 2.35 -7.02
C ILE A 92 6.81 1.81 -8.33
N LEU A 93 7.39 0.62 -8.33
CA LEU A 93 7.96 0.00 -9.53
C LEU A 93 6.90 -0.23 -10.61
N GLN A 94 5.72 -0.73 -10.24
CA GLN A 94 4.62 -0.90 -11.18
C GLN A 94 4.19 0.44 -11.78
N LYS A 95 4.09 1.51 -10.98
CA LYS A 95 3.73 2.84 -11.48
C LYS A 95 4.78 3.43 -12.40
N VAL A 96 6.05 3.21 -12.10
CA VAL A 96 7.17 3.58 -12.98
C VAL A 96 7.05 2.84 -14.31
N ASP A 97 6.81 1.52 -14.29
CA ASP A 97 6.59 0.73 -15.51
C ASP A 97 5.44 1.29 -16.36
N GLU A 98 4.30 1.60 -15.73
CA GLU A 98 3.13 2.19 -16.39
C GLU A 98 3.48 3.55 -17.05
N HIS A 99 4.20 4.42 -16.34
CA HIS A 99 4.61 5.74 -16.86
C HIS A 99 5.66 5.62 -17.97
N LEU A 100 6.64 4.73 -17.82
CA LEU A 100 7.65 4.49 -18.83
C LEU A 100 7.02 3.96 -20.13
N GLN A 101 6.07 3.03 -19.99
CA GLN A 101 5.29 2.52 -21.12
C GLN A 101 4.49 3.64 -21.80
N GLU A 102 3.81 4.48 -21.04
CA GLU A 102 3.06 5.63 -21.58
C GLU A 102 3.97 6.61 -22.34
N ILE A 103 5.14 6.96 -21.78
CA ILE A 103 6.12 7.81 -22.44
C ILE A 103 6.61 7.17 -23.74
N ALA A 104 6.92 5.87 -23.72
CA ALA A 104 7.39 5.14 -24.90
C ALA A 104 6.32 5.10 -26.01
N THR A 105 5.06 4.90 -25.65
CA THR A 105 3.95 4.90 -26.60
C THR A 105 3.71 6.30 -27.17
N ASN A 106 3.67 7.33 -26.32
CA ASN A 106 3.34 8.69 -26.73
C ASN A 106 4.46 9.38 -27.53
N HIS A 107 5.72 9.15 -27.17
CA HIS A 107 6.86 9.88 -27.76
C HIS A 107 7.68 9.06 -28.75
N LEU A 108 7.72 7.73 -28.58
CA LEU A 108 8.57 6.85 -29.37
C LEU A 108 7.76 5.90 -30.27
N GLN A 109 6.42 5.92 -30.17
CA GLN A 109 5.52 5.01 -30.88
C GLN A 109 5.84 3.53 -30.59
N ILE A 110 6.36 3.25 -29.40
CA ILE A 110 6.67 1.90 -28.95
C ILE A 110 5.47 1.37 -28.16
N GLU A 111 4.81 0.35 -28.69
CA GLU A 111 3.63 -0.27 -28.05
C GLU A 111 3.99 -1.06 -26.80
N ASN A 112 5.22 -1.57 -26.70
CA ASN A 112 5.68 -2.30 -25.52
C ASN A 112 7.14 -1.96 -25.21
N ILE A 113 7.40 -1.15 -24.19
CA ILE A 113 8.76 -0.77 -23.81
C ILE A 113 9.62 -1.97 -23.39
N LYS A 114 8.99 -3.06 -22.91
CA LYS A 114 9.68 -4.27 -22.50
C LYS A 114 10.30 -5.05 -23.67
N THR A 115 9.92 -4.76 -24.92
CA THR A 115 10.60 -5.32 -26.10
C THR A 115 11.92 -4.61 -26.42
N HIS A 116 12.19 -3.46 -25.79
CA HIS A 116 13.41 -2.67 -25.94
C HIS A 116 14.15 -2.55 -24.60
N PRO A 117 14.81 -3.62 -24.11
CA PRO A 117 15.40 -3.67 -22.77
C PRO A 117 16.46 -2.59 -22.53
N GLU A 118 17.25 -2.22 -23.54
CA GLU A 118 18.27 -1.17 -23.41
C GLU A 118 17.63 0.21 -23.16
N LEU A 119 16.54 0.52 -23.87
CA LEU A 119 15.79 1.76 -23.70
C LEU A 119 15.09 1.79 -22.34
N TYR A 120 14.43 0.70 -21.97
CA TYR A 120 13.83 0.53 -20.65
C TYR A 120 14.86 0.79 -19.55
N GLN A 121 16.04 0.16 -19.64
CA GLN A 121 17.10 0.30 -18.66
C GLN A 121 17.67 1.73 -18.62
N ALA A 122 17.82 2.40 -19.76
CA ALA A 122 18.26 3.80 -19.81
C ALA A 122 17.26 4.74 -19.12
N MET A 123 15.97 4.63 -19.42
CA MET A 123 14.94 5.47 -18.81
C MET A 123 14.79 5.19 -17.31
N TYR A 124 14.81 3.91 -16.93
CA TYR A 124 14.76 3.49 -15.54
C TYR A 124 15.98 4.00 -14.75
N SER A 125 17.18 3.95 -15.33
CA SER A 125 18.40 4.51 -14.72
C SER A 125 18.32 6.03 -14.54
N ALA A 126 17.76 6.75 -15.52
CA ALA A 126 17.53 8.18 -15.43
C ALA A 126 16.55 8.54 -14.30
N PHE A 127 15.46 7.77 -14.15
CA PHE A 127 14.52 7.91 -13.04
C PHE A 127 15.18 7.69 -11.68
N GLN A 128 15.95 6.61 -11.53
CA GLN A 128 16.70 6.34 -10.31
C GLN A 128 17.71 7.44 -9.97
N TYR A 129 18.37 8.01 -10.98
CA TYR A 129 19.28 9.12 -10.80
C TYR A 129 18.55 10.38 -10.28
N GLY A 130 17.35 10.67 -10.81
CA GLY A 130 16.50 11.75 -10.32
C GLY A 130 16.05 11.58 -8.87
N LEU A 131 15.73 10.35 -8.45
CA LEU A 131 15.41 10.05 -7.05
C LEU A 131 16.61 10.29 -6.11
N LYS A 132 17.82 9.91 -6.55
CA LYS A 132 19.06 10.13 -5.76
C LYS A 132 19.39 11.61 -5.59
N GLN A 133 19.09 12.45 -6.58
CA GLN A 133 19.33 13.90 -6.49
C GLN A 133 18.31 14.67 -5.64
N ARG A 134 17.17 14.05 -5.29
CA ARG A 134 16.15 14.66 -4.41
C ARG A 134 16.40 14.47 -2.91
N LYS A 135 17.47 13.75 -2.54
CA LYS A 135 17.97 13.65 -1.17
C LYS A 135 18.96 14.76 -0.88
#